data_AF-A0A431IU28-F1
#
_entry.id   AF-A0A431IU28-F1
#
_cell.length_a   1.000
_cell.length_b   1.000
_cell.length_c   1.000
_cell.angle_alpha   90.00
_cell.angle_beta   90.00
_cell.angle_gamma   90.00
#
_symmetry.space_group_name_H-M   'P 1'
#
loop_
_entity.id
_entity.type
_entity.pdbx_description
1 polymer ?
#
loop_
_entity_poly.entity_id
_entity_poly.type
_entity_poly.pdbx_seq_one_letter_code
_entity_poly.pdbx_strand_id
1 'polypeptide(L)'
;MKDKILQKSTDMFLRLGFKSITMDDIACEMCISKKTIYKYFSNKDLLIEESVQMVHKEVHETITKIVSQNFNAIEENFEIRRMFKEMFK
;
A
#
# COMPACT_ATOMS: atom_id res chain seq x y z
N MET A 1 3.76 -1.90 15.73
CA MET A 1 2.32 -2.28 15.58
C MET A 1 1.62 -1.38 14.56
N LYS A 2 1.81 -0.06 14.62
CA LYS A 2 1.35 0.89 13.59
C LYS A 2 1.64 0.39 12.16
N ASP A 3 2.90 0.05 11.88
CA ASP A 3 3.31 -0.39 10.54
C ASP A 3 2.65 -1.72 10.12
N LYS A 4 2.43 -2.64 11.06
CA LYS A 4 1.71 -3.90 10.77
C LYS A 4 0.25 -3.64 10.40
N ILE A 5 -0.39 -2.70 11.08
CA ILE A 5 -1.77 -2.28 10.76
C ILE A 5 -1.78 -1.62 9.40
N LEU A 6 -0.85 -0.70 9.15
CA LEU A 6 -0.72 0.00 7.88
C LEU A 6 -0.53 -0.97 6.71
N GLN A 7 0.43 -1.88 6.82
CA GLN A 7 0.75 -2.87 5.80
C GLN A 7 -0.45 -3.77 5.51
N LYS A 8 -1.10 -4.31 6.56
CA LYS A 8 -2.25 -5.21 6.37
C LYS A 8 -3.47 -4.47 5.82
N SER A 9 -3.71 -3.23 6.25
CA SER A 9 -4.80 -2.41 5.73
C SER A 9 -4.56 -2.06 4.26
N THR A 10 -3.32 -1.75 3.89
CA THR A 10 -2.94 -1.47 2.50
C THR A 10 -3.21 -2.67 1.60
N ASP A 11 -2.78 -3.88 1.99
CA ASP A 11 -3.08 -5.14 1.29
C ASP A 11 -4.60 -5.31 1.09
N MET A 12 -5.38 -5.14 2.15
CA MET A 12 -6.84 -5.24 2.08
C MET A 12 -7.45 -4.17 1.16
N PHE A 13 -6.98 -2.93 1.20
CA PHE A 13 -7.49 -1.85 0.35
C PHE A 13 -7.16 -2.06 -1.13
N LEU A 14 -5.98 -2.57 -1.45
CA LEU A 14 -5.57 -2.88 -2.82
C LEU A 14 -6.37 -4.05 -3.40
N ARG A 15 -6.65 -5.08 -2.59
CA ARG A 15 -7.36 -6.29 -3.05
C ARG A 15 -8.87 -6.15 -3.09
N LEU A 16 -9.46 -5.45 -2.12
CA LEU A 16 -10.92 -5.43 -1.90
C LEU A 16 -11.54 -4.05 -2.17
N GLY A 17 -10.71 -3.01 -2.26
CA GLY A 17 -11.12 -1.62 -2.40
C GLY A 17 -11.40 -0.94 -1.07
N PHE A 18 -10.89 0.28 -0.86
CA PHE A 18 -11.06 0.99 0.41
C PHE A 18 -12.52 1.29 0.78
N LYS A 19 -13.46 1.36 -0.17
CA LYS A 19 -14.89 1.60 0.12
C LYS A 19 -15.57 0.41 0.79
N SER A 20 -15.16 -0.82 0.47
CA SER A 20 -15.78 -2.06 0.96
C SER A 20 -15.26 -2.50 2.34
N ILE A 21 -14.09 -1.99 2.76
CA ILE A 21 -13.43 -2.39 4.01
C ILE A 21 -13.76 -1.44 5.16
N THR A 22 -14.10 -1.97 6.33
CA THR A 22 -14.32 -1.22 7.57
C THR A 22 -13.16 -1.40 8.54
N MET A 23 -13.10 -0.55 9.57
CA MET A 23 -12.12 -0.71 10.66
C MET A 23 -12.34 -2.00 11.47
N ASP A 24 -13.56 -2.54 11.47
CA ASP A 24 -13.89 -3.81 12.10
C ASP A 24 -13.32 -4.98 11.28
N ASP A 25 -13.42 -4.94 9.94
CA ASP A 25 -12.86 -5.96 9.07
C ASP A 25 -11.34 -6.08 9.25
N ILE A 26 -10.64 -4.94 9.34
CA ILE A 26 -9.20 -4.90 9.58
C ILE A 26 -8.87 -5.48 10.97
N ALA A 27 -9.66 -5.17 11.99
CA ALA A 27 -9.47 -5.69 13.34
C ALA A 27 -9.65 -7.21 13.39
N CYS A 28 -10.69 -7.72 12.72
CA CYS A 28 -10.98 -9.15 12.59
C CYS A 28 -9.86 -9.89 11.85
N GLU A 29 -9.46 -9.40 10.68
CA GLU A 29 -8.41 -9.99 9.85
C GLU A 29 -7.04 -10.03 10.57
N MET A 30 -6.77 -9.05 11.44
CA MET A 30 -5.55 -8.98 12.23
C MET A 30 -5.63 -9.67 13.61
N CYS A 31 -6.80 -10.20 13.99
CA CYS A 31 -7.07 -10.75 15.33
C CYS A 31 -6.72 -9.76 16.47
N ILE A 32 -7.05 -8.47 16.30
CA ILE A 32 -6.84 -7.42 17.31
C ILE A 32 -8.14 -6.67 17.62
N SER A 33 -8.18 -5.95 18.74
CA SER A 33 -9.33 -5.09 19.03
C SER A 33 -9.35 -3.86 18.11
N LYS A 34 -10.54 -3.38 17.75
CA LYS A 34 -10.73 -2.10 17.06
C LYS A 34 -10.08 -0.92 17.82
N LYS A 35 -10.10 -0.97 19.16
CA LYS A 35 -9.41 0.00 20.03
C LYS A 35 -7.89 0.03 19.80
N THR A 36 -7.29 -1.12 19.48
CA THR A 36 -5.86 -1.20 19.14
C THR A 36 -5.56 -0.43 17.85
N ILE A 37 -6.46 -0.48 16.86
CA ILE A 37 -6.30 0.28 15.61
C ILE A 37 -6.44 1.77 15.87
N TYR A 38 -7.50 2.18 16.59
CA TYR A 38 -7.74 3.59 16.92
C TYR A 38 -6.64 4.25 17.77
N LYS A 39 -5.84 3.46 18.48
CA LYS A 39 -4.64 3.97 19.18
C LYS A 39 -3.61 4.56 18.20
N TYR A 40 -3.54 4.06 16.97
CA TYR A 40 -2.56 4.49 15.97
C TYR A 40 -3.17 5.30 14.83
N PHE A 41 -4.43 5.05 14.48
CA PHE A 41 -5.14 5.72 13.40
C PHE A 41 -6.50 6.19 13.89
N SER A 42 -6.68 7.50 14.09
CA SER A 42 -7.89 8.04 14.71
C SER A 42 -9.15 7.88 13.86
N ASN A 43 -9.00 7.71 12.55
CA ASN A 43 -10.09 7.41 11.64
C ASN A 43 -9.59 6.60 10.43
N LYS A 44 -10.55 6.12 9.63
CA LYS A 44 -10.27 5.33 8.42
C LYS A 44 -9.58 6.17 7.34
N ASP A 45 -9.91 7.46 7.23
CA ASP A 45 -9.36 8.33 6.19
C ASP A 45 -7.85 8.55 6.36
N LEU A 46 -7.36 8.75 7.58
CA LEU A 46 -5.93 8.82 7.89
C LEU A 46 -5.20 7.50 7.62
N LEU A 47 -5.85 6.37 7.90
CA LEU A 47 -5.29 5.06 7.58
C LEU A 47 -5.20 4.87 6.05
N ILE A 48 -6.20 5.32 5.30
CA ILE A 48 -6.16 5.33 3.83
C ILE A 48 -5.06 6.26 3.34
N GLU A 49 -4.97 7.48 3.85
CA GLU A 49 -3.97 8.46 3.45
C GLU A 49 -2.55 7.92 3.66
N GLU A 50 -2.23 7.39 4.85
CA GLU A 50 -0.93 6.79 5.11
C GLU A 50 -0.69 5.55 4.21
N SER A 51 -1.74 4.77 3.91
CA SER A 51 -1.62 3.60 3.00
C SER A 51 -1.26 4.05 1.58
N VAL A 52 -1.90 5.11 1.09
CA VAL A 52 -1.62 5.70 -0.23
C VAL A 52 -0.20 6.27 -0.26
N GLN A 53 0.23 6.98 0.78
CA GLN A 53 1.59 7.51 0.88
C GLN A 53 2.64 6.39 0.86
N MET A 54 2.38 5.28 1.55
CA MET A 54 3.27 4.11 1.55
C MET A 54 3.43 3.52 0.16
N VAL A 55 2.32 3.26 -0.55
CA VAL A 55 2.35 2.73 -1.92
C VAL A 55 3.02 3.72 -2.88
N HIS A 56 2.70 5.02 -2.77
CA HIS A 56 3.31 6.05 -3.60
C HIS A 56 4.84 6.09 -3.41
N LYS A 57 5.30 5.99 -2.16
CA LYS A 57 6.74 5.96 -1.85
C LYS A 57 7.41 4.74 -2.49
N GLU A 58 6.81 3.56 -2.35
CA GLU A 58 7.33 2.31 -2.94
C GLU A 58 7.41 2.37 -4.47
N VAL A 59 6.36 2.88 -5.12
CA VAL A 59 6.34 3.13 -6.57
C VAL A 59 7.45 4.09 -6.96
N HIS A 60 7.56 5.23 -6.27
CA HIS A 60 8.55 6.26 -6.59
C HIS A 60 9.98 5.75 -6.43
N GLU A 61 10.28 5.03 -5.35
CA GLU A 61 11.60 4.42 -5.13
C GLU A 61 11.92 3.38 -6.20
N THR A 62 10.94 2.58 -6.62
CA THR A 62 11.17 1.54 -7.63
C THR A 62 11.37 2.14 -9.02
N ILE A 63 10.58 3.14 -9.40
CA ILE A 63 10.79 3.89 -10.66
C ILE A 63 12.16 4.55 -10.64
N THR A 64 12.54 5.21 -9.55
CA THR A 64 13.86 5.87 -9.44
C THR A 64 15.01 4.86 -9.61
N LYS A 65 14.86 3.64 -9.08
CA LYS A 65 15.82 2.56 -9.30
C LYS A 65 15.88 2.15 -10.78
N ILE A 66 14.75 2.02 -11.47
CA ILE A 66 14.71 1.67 -12.90
C ILE A 66 15.41 2.74 -13.74
N VAL A 67 15.08 4.01 -13.52
CA VAL A 67 15.67 5.16 -14.24
C VAL A 67 17.20 5.21 -14.02
N SER A 68 17.68 4.86 -12.83
CA SER A 68 19.12 4.83 -12.54
C SER A 68 19.92 3.75 -13.29
N GLN A 69 19.24 2.80 -13.95
CA GLN A 69 19.88 1.72 -14.73
C GLN A 69 20.28 2.17 -16.14
N ASN A 70 19.97 3.40 -16.55
CA ASN A 70 20.34 3.97 -17.86
C ASN A 70 19.88 3.12 -19.06
N PHE A 71 18.69 2.54 -18.98
CA PHE A 71 18.07 1.87 -20.12
C PHE A 71 17.77 2.84 -21.26
N ASN A 72 17.60 2.32 -22.47
CA ASN A 72 16.94 3.10 -23.51
C ASN A 72 15.43 3.25 -23.20
N ALA A 73 14.78 4.21 -23.85
CA ALA A 73 13.38 4.55 -23.57
C ALA A 73 12.40 3.36 -23.75
N ILE A 74 12.71 2.40 -24.62
CA ILE A 74 11.85 1.23 -24.85
C ILE A 74 11.99 0.26 -23.69
N GLU A 75 13.22 -0.10 -23.33
CA GLU A 75 13.53 -0.99 -22.20
C GLU A 75 13.02 -0.42 -20.87
N GLU A 76 13.23 0.86 -20.61
CA GLU A 76 12.71 1.52 -19.40
C GLU A 76 11.18 1.39 -19.31
N ASN A 77 10.47 1.59 -20.43
CA ASN A 77 9.02 1.43 -20.46
C ASN A 77 8.58 -0.01 -20.13
N PHE A 78 9.31 -1.01 -20.64
CA PHE A 78 9.04 -2.42 -20.34
C PHE A 78 9.28 -2.73 -18.86
N GLU A 79 10.34 -2.22 -18.26
CA GLU A 79 10.64 -2.42 -16.83
C GLU A 79 9.61 -1.75 -15.93
N ILE A 80 9.20 -0.50 -16.24
CA ILE A 80 8.12 0.18 -15.51
C ILE A 80 6.81 -0.63 -15.60
N ARG A 81 6.45 -1.13 -16.79
CA ARG A 81 5.26 -1.98 -16.96
C ARG A 81 5.36 -3.29 -16.18
N ARG A 82 6.55 -3.92 -16.14
CA ARG A 82 6.78 -5.15 -15.37
C ARG A 82 6.59 -4.88 -13.87
N MET A 83 7.17 -3.80 -13.36
CA MET A 83 7.02 -3.37 -11.98
C MET A 83 5.54 -3.23 -11.60
N PHE A 84 4.73 -2.49 -12.38
CA PHE A 84 3.30 -2.34 -12.11
C PHE A 84 2.56 -3.70 -12.11
N LYS A 85 2.92 -4.61 -13.02
CA LYS A 85 2.31 -5.94 -13.09
C LYS A 85 2.64 -6.82 -11.87
N GLU A 86 3.81 -6.65 -11.26
CA GLU A 86 4.24 -7.41 -10.09
C GLU A 86 3.65 -6.84 -8.78
N MET A 87 3.49 -5.52 -8.71
CA MET A 87 3.01 -4.82 -7.51
C MET A 87 1.52 -5.03 -7.21
N PHE A 88 0.68 -5.19 -8.25
CA PHE A 88 -0.77 -5.32 -8.11
C PHE A 88 -1.28 -6.73 -8.45
N LYS A 89 -0.44 -7.74 -8.29
CA LYS A 89 -0.74 -9.14 -8.62
C LYS A 89 -1.32 -9.92 -7.45
#